data_AF-A0A6N9NS79-F1
#
_entry.id   AF-A0A6N9NS79-F1
#
_cell.length_a   1.000
_cell.length_b   1.000
_cell.length_c   1.000
_cell.angle_alpha   90.00
_cell.angle_beta   90.00
_cell.angle_gamma   90.00
#
_symmetry.space_group_name_H-M   'P 1'
#
loop_
_entity.id
_entity.type
_entity.pdbx_description
1 polymer ?
#
loop_
_entity_poly.entity_id
_entity_poly.type
_entity_poly.pdbx_seq_one_letter_code
_entity_poly.pdbx_strand_id
1 'polypeptide(L)' 'MKVAKEELVKDIERARERLDSSIEKKEDYEAIYQNSLTLDQLIEQYIASGF' A
#
# COMPACT_ATOMS: atom_id res chain seq x y z
N MET A 1 -15.17 12.66 -7.09
CA MET A 1 -13.71 12.81 -6.98
C MET A 1 -13.19 12.70 -5.54
N LYS A 2 -13.73 13.44 -4.55
CA LYS A 2 -13.27 13.30 -3.13
C LYS A 2 -13.32 11.87 -2.57
N VAL A 3 -14.41 11.15 -2.82
CA VAL A 3 -14.59 9.76 -2.35
C VAL A 3 -13.52 8.82 -2.93
N ALA A 4 -13.16 8.96 -4.21
CA ALA A 4 -12.15 8.11 -4.83
C ALA A 4 -10.74 8.35 -4.26
N LYS A 5 -10.41 9.61 -3.94
CA LYS A 5 -9.16 9.97 -3.26
C LYS A 5 -9.10 9.38 -1.85
N GLU A 6 -10.17 9.53 -1.08
CA GLU A 6 -10.22 9.05 0.31
C GLU A 6 -10.15 7.52 0.40
N GLU A 7 -10.81 6.81 -0.51
CA GLU A 7 -10.71 5.34 -0.57
C GLU A 7 -9.31 4.88 -0.97
N LEU A 8 -8.69 5.53 -1.97
CA LEU A 8 -7.32 5.20 -2.38
C LEU A 8 -6.31 5.46 -1.25
N VAL A 9 -6.48 6.54 -0.49
CA VAL A 9 -5.65 6.82 0.70
C VAL A 9 -5.85 5.74 1.77
N LYS A 10 -7.09 5.30 2.03
CA LYS A 10 -7.33 4.20 2.99
C LYS A 10 -6.67 2.90 2.55
N ASP A 11 -6.68 2.59 1.27
CA ASP A 11 -6.08 1.38 0.74
C ASP A 11 -4.55 1.43 0.82
N ILE A 12 -3.94 2.60 0.59
CA ILE A 12 -2.50 2.84 0.82
C ILE A 12 -2.15 2.63 2.31
N GLU A 13 -2.92 3.20 3.22
CA GLU A 13 -2.69 3.04 4.67
C GLU A 13 -2.76 1.57 5.09
N ARG A 14 -3.77 0.84 4.63
CA ARG A 14 -3.91 -0.61 4.91
C ARG A 14 -2.75 -1.41 4.34
N ALA A 15 -2.31 -1.11 3.12
CA ALA A 15 -1.16 -1.78 2.52
C ALA A 15 0.13 -1.49 3.29
N ARG A 16 0.31 -0.26 3.78
CA ARG A 16 1.46 0.11 4.64
C ARG A 16 1.43 -0.67 5.95
N GLU A 17 0.30 -0.69 6.66
CA GLU A 17 0.17 -1.46 7.91
C GLU A 17 0.45 -2.96 7.71
N ARG A 18 0.05 -3.51 6.57
CA ARG A 18 0.32 -4.91 6.22
C ARG A 18 1.80 -5.16 5.96
N LEU A 19 2.47 -4.26 5.25
CA LEU A 19 3.91 -4.33 5.03
C LEU A 19 4.67 -4.21 6.36
N ASP A 20 4.34 -3.21 7.19
CA ASP A 20 4.93 -3.00 8.51
C ASP A 20 4.75 -4.24 9.39
N SER A 21 3.53 -4.78 9.44
CA SER A 21 3.24 -6.01 10.18
C SER A 21 4.05 -7.21 9.68
N SER A 22 4.24 -7.35 8.37
CA SER A 22 5.01 -8.46 7.80
C SER A 22 6.50 -8.37 8.14
N ILE A 23 7.04 -7.14 8.21
CA ILE A 23 8.41 -6.88 8.65
C ILE A 23 8.56 -7.16 10.15
N GLU A 24 7.64 -6.67 10.97
CA GLU A 24 7.64 -6.89 12.43
C GLU A 24 7.58 -8.37 12.79
N LYS A 25 6.72 -9.13 12.09
CA LYS A 25 6.57 -10.57 12.27
C LYS A 25 7.72 -11.39 11.67
N LYS A 26 8.66 -10.74 10.96
CA LYS A 26 9.74 -11.39 10.21
C LYS A 26 9.20 -12.47 9.27
N GLU A 27 8.12 -12.15 8.58
CA GLU A 27 7.58 -13.01 7.52
C GLU A 27 8.65 -13.22 6.45
N ASP A 28 8.42 -14.23 5.60
CA ASP A 28 9.35 -14.56 4.53
C ASP A 28 9.60 -13.34 3.63
N TYR A 29 10.83 -13.24 3.12
CA TYR A 29 11.23 -12.14 2.24
C TYR A 29 10.28 -11.97 1.05
N GLU A 30 9.80 -13.08 0.47
CA GLU A 30 8.82 -13.06 -0.61
C GLU A 30 7.51 -12.37 -0.19
N ALA A 31 7.01 -12.64 1.02
CA ALA A 31 5.80 -12.00 1.53
C ALA A 31 6.00 -10.50 1.74
N ILE A 32 7.12 -10.10 2.32
CA ILE A 32 7.50 -8.68 2.50
C ILE A 32 7.63 -8.00 1.15
N TYR A 33 8.26 -8.65 0.17
CA TYR A 33 8.44 -8.13 -1.18
C TYR A 33 7.10 -7.92 -1.90
N GLN A 34 6.19 -8.90 -1.86
CA GLN A 34 4.86 -8.76 -2.45
C GLN A 34 4.03 -7.65 -1.79
N ASN A 35 4.13 -7.50 -0.46
CA ASN A 35 3.48 -6.40 0.25
C ASN A 35 4.07 -5.04 -0.18
N SER A 36 5.38 -4.96 -0.39
CA SER A 36 6.05 -3.75 -0.89
C SER A 36 5.60 -3.38 -2.30
N LEU A 37 5.51 -4.36 -3.22
CA LEU A 37 5.01 -4.13 -4.58
C LEU A 37 3.56 -3.63 -4.58
N THR A 38 2.72 -4.20 -3.72
CA THR A 38 1.31 -3.82 -3.59
C THR A 38 1.19 -2.36 -3.12
N LEU A 39 2.01 -1.97 -2.14
CA LEU A 39 2.04 -0.59 -1.65
C LEU A 39 2.52 0.38 -2.75
N ASP A 40 3.58 0.05 -3.46
CA ASP A 40 4.12 0.88 -4.56
C ASP A 40 3.07 1.11 -5.66
N GLN A 41 2.36 0.05 -6.07
CA GLN A 41 1.29 0.17 -7.08
C GLN A 41 0.17 1.12 -6.66
N LEU A 42 -0.22 1.11 -5.38
CA LEU A 42 -1.26 2.00 -4.87
C LEU A 42 -0.78 3.46 -4.82
N ILE A 43 0.49 3.68 -4.45
CA ILE A 43 1.12 5.01 -4.47
C ILE A 43 1.21 5.54 -5.92
N GLU A 44 1.62 4.70 -6.87
CA GLU A 44 1.64 5.06 -8.29
C GLU A 44 0.26 5.45 -8.80
N GLN A 45 -0.78 4.70 -8.43
CA GLN A 45 -2.18 5.04 -8.77
C GLN A 45 -2.59 6.39 -8.17
N TYR A 46 -2.16 6.70 -6.95
CA TYR A 46 -2.46 7.99 -6.31
C TYR A 46 -1.79 9.15 -7.05
N ILE A 47 -0.51 8.99 -7.41
CA ILE A 47 0.23 9.97 -8.20
C ILE A 47 -0.40 10.15 -9.59
N ALA A 48 -0.71 9.05 -10.28
CA ALA A 48 -1.30 9.05 -11.62
C ALA A 48 -2.71 9.64 -11.65
N SER A 49 -3.46 9.51 -10.56
CA SER A 49 -4.81 10.10 -10.44
C SER A 49 -4.81 11.63 -10.37
N GLY A 50 -3.64 12.26 -10.12
CA GLY A 50 -3.48 13.71 -10.16
C GLY A 50 -4.27 14.48 -9.09
N PHE A 51 -4.60 13.83 -7.97
CA PHE A 51 -5.35 14.40 -6.85
C PHE A 51 -4.48 15.11 -5.82
#